data_AF-A0A1Y3QPL1-F1
#
_entry.id   AF-A0A1Y3QPL1-F1
#
_cell.length_a   1.000
_cell.length_b   1.000
_cell.length_c   1.000
_cell.angle_alpha   90.00
_cell.angle_beta   90.00
_cell.angle_gamma   90.00
#
_symmetry.space_group_name_H-M   'P 1'
#
loop_
_entity.id
_entity.type
_entity.pdbx_description
1 polymer ?
#
loop_
_entity_poly.entity_id
_entity_poly.type
_entity_poly.pdbx_seq_one_letter_code
_entity_poly.pdbx_strand_id
1 'polypeptide(L)'
;METNKRWTFSPNHRRMEEPEHQIPERSPNDMNFLRRLAPPRFSLLWLVYGLVFAALVAAALCAHLYYLQDWSATIAWRRVLLAIGLSAVVHLPGWLGFRLLWLCGAAGVVIGVSLLVRYTLEGMDGWGDLIGALTMLFIIGIGLAVGAAAEIFLALWKWYRKNNSRA
;
A
#
# COMPACT_ATOMS: atom_id res chain seq x y z
N MET A 1 0.22 -83.00 -33.07
CA MET A 1 -0.76 -81.90 -32.92
C MET A 1 -0.58 -81.32 -31.53
N GLU A 2 0.26 -80.28 -31.40
CA GLU A 2 0.51 -79.61 -30.13
C GLU A 2 0.01 -78.17 -30.23
N THR A 3 -1.01 -77.86 -29.45
CA THR A 3 -1.46 -76.49 -29.21
C THR A 3 -0.59 -75.88 -28.12
N ASN A 4 0.29 -74.93 -28.46
CA ASN A 4 1.00 -74.16 -27.45
C ASN A 4 0.72 -72.65 -27.59
N LYS A 5 0.13 -72.11 -26.54
CA LYS A 5 -0.30 -70.74 -26.34
C LYS A 5 0.93 -69.85 -26.21
N ARG A 6 1.04 -68.80 -27.02
CA ARG A 6 1.98 -67.70 -26.77
C ARG A 6 1.22 -66.47 -26.31
N TRP A 7 1.30 -66.21 -25.00
CA TRP A 7 0.85 -64.99 -24.35
C TRP A 7 1.69 -63.81 -24.85
N THR A 8 1.08 -62.88 -25.60
CA THR A 8 1.69 -61.58 -25.86
C THR A 8 1.24 -60.62 -24.76
N PHE A 9 2.12 -60.37 -23.80
CA PHE A 9 1.96 -59.33 -22.80
C PHE A 9 2.05 -57.97 -23.54
N SER A 10 0.91 -57.35 -23.81
CA SER A 10 0.87 -55.97 -24.30
C SER A 10 1.01 -55.05 -23.08
N PRO A 11 2.08 -54.25 -22.95
CA PRO A 11 2.27 -53.37 -21.81
C PRO A 11 1.43 -52.12 -22.00
N ASN A 12 0.10 -52.28 -22.08
CA ASN A 12 -0.82 -51.16 -22.11
C ASN A 12 -1.21 -50.79 -20.67
N HIS A 13 -0.19 -50.48 -19.87
CA HIS A 13 -0.40 -49.68 -18.68
C HIS A 13 -0.54 -48.24 -19.15
N ARG A 14 -1.79 -47.85 -19.42
CA ARG A 14 -2.18 -46.44 -19.35
C ARG A 14 -1.70 -45.92 -18.00
N ARG A 15 -0.55 -45.25 -18.02
CA ARG A 15 -0.13 -44.34 -16.98
C ARG A 15 -1.28 -43.35 -16.91
N MET A 16 -2.13 -43.50 -15.90
CA MET A 16 -3.09 -42.46 -15.53
C MET A 16 -2.20 -41.25 -15.22
N GLU A 17 -2.04 -40.36 -16.20
CA GLU A 17 -1.42 -39.08 -15.95
C GLU A 17 -2.34 -38.40 -14.94
N GLU A 18 -1.90 -38.42 -13.69
CA GLU A 18 -2.45 -37.63 -12.61
C GLU A 18 -2.64 -36.22 -13.18
N PRO A 19 -3.87 -35.66 -13.16
CA PRO A 19 -4.13 -34.39 -13.79
C PRO A 19 -3.20 -33.39 -13.14
N GLU A 20 -2.15 -33.02 -13.89
CA GLU A 20 -1.11 -32.11 -13.48
C GLU A 20 -1.84 -30.88 -12.96
N HIS A 21 -1.84 -30.73 -11.65
CA HIS A 21 -2.56 -29.65 -10.98
C HIS A 21 -1.80 -28.40 -11.41
N GLN A 22 -2.22 -27.82 -12.54
CA GLN A 22 -1.64 -26.63 -13.12
C GLN A 22 -1.76 -25.57 -12.04
N ILE A 23 -0.66 -25.35 -11.33
CA ILE A 23 -0.52 -24.24 -10.41
C ILE A 23 -0.78 -23.02 -11.29
N PRO A 24 -1.87 -22.26 -11.07
CA PRO A 24 -2.26 -21.20 -11.98
C PRO A 24 -1.06 -20.26 -12.11
N GLU A 25 -0.49 -20.24 -13.32
CA GLU A 25 0.69 -19.46 -13.62
C GLU A 25 0.32 -18.00 -13.31
N ARG A 26 0.91 -17.45 -12.25
CA ARG A 26 0.57 -16.12 -11.74
C ARG A 26 0.75 -15.12 -12.88
N SER A 27 -0.37 -14.62 -13.41
CA SER A 27 -0.40 -13.79 -14.61
C SER A 27 0.62 -12.65 -14.48
N PRO A 28 1.51 -12.43 -15.46
CA PRO A 28 2.49 -11.34 -15.46
C PRO A 28 1.85 -9.94 -15.33
N ASN A 29 0.53 -9.87 -15.51
CA ASN A 29 -0.27 -8.65 -15.50
C ASN A 29 -0.45 -8.02 -14.11
N ASP A 30 -0.24 -8.76 -13.01
CA ASP A 30 -0.36 -8.19 -11.64
C ASP A 30 0.65 -7.07 -11.37
N MET A 31 1.86 -7.17 -11.93
CA MET A 31 2.91 -6.16 -11.73
C MET A 31 2.71 -4.89 -12.58
N ASN A 32 1.79 -4.92 -13.55
CA ASN A 32 1.50 -3.79 -14.44
C ASN A 32 0.53 -2.78 -13.81
N PHE A 33 -0.35 -3.23 -12.90
CA PHE A 33 -1.30 -2.35 -12.22
C PHE A 33 -0.60 -1.26 -11.40
N LEU A 34 0.42 -1.63 -10.60
CA LEU A 34 1.20 -0.66 -9.81
C LEU A 34 2.03 0.29 -10.68
N ARG A 35 2.38 -0.11 -11.91
CA ARG A 35 3.06 0.77 -12.90
C ARG A 35 2.10 1.74 -13.57
N ARG A 36 0.82 1.40 -13.70
CA ARG A 36 -0.21 2.30 -14.22
C ARG A 36 -0.65 3.34 -13.19
N LEU A 37 -0.68 2.98 -11.90
CA LEU A 37 -1.20 3.85 -10.85
C LEU A 37 -0.23 4.98 -10.46
N ALA A 38 1.08 4.74 -10.56
CA ALA A 38 2.10 5.66 -10.06
C ALA A 38 2.91 6.31 -11.20
N PRO A 39 3.13 7.64 -11.18
CA PRO A 39 3.96 8.32 -12.17
C PRO A 39 5.39 7.77 -12.23
N PRO A 40 6.11 8.00 -13.34
CA PRO A 40 7.53 7.64 -13.44
C PRO A 40 8.35 8.22 -12.28
N ARG A 41 9.39 7.49 -11.87
CA ARG A 41 10.37 7.96 -10.88
C ARG A 41 10.91 9.34 -11.28
N PHE A 42 11.15 10.20 -10.31
CA PHE A 42 11.67 11.56 -10.55
C PHE A 42 10.80 12.48 -11.44
N SER A 43 9.52 12.16 -11.65
CA SER A 43 8.62 13.00 -12.45
C SER A 43 8.08 14.20 -11.66
N LEU A 44 7.95 15.35 -12.33
CA LEU A 44 7.27 16.55 -11.82
C LEU A 44 5.79 16.30 -11.46
N LEU A 45 5.19 15.24 -12.01
CA LEU A 45 3.84 14.81 -11.65
C LEU A 45 3.73 14.44 -10.17
N TRP A 46 4.79 13.96 -9.52
CA TRP A 46 4.77 13.68 -8.08
C TRP A 46 4.57 14.94 -7.23
N LEU A 47 5.10 16.08 -7.67
CA LEU A 47 4.84 17.36 -7.02
C LEU A 47 3.37 17.77 -7.18
N VAL A 48 2.79 17.58 -8.37
CA VAL A 48 1.37 17.89 -8.61
C VAL A 48 0.46 16.99 -7.76
N TYR A 49 0.72 15.68 -7.74
CA TYR A 49 -0.01 14.73 -6.91
C TYR A 49 0.13 15.06 -5.42
N GLY A 50 1.35 15.35 -4.95
CA GLY A 50 1.59 15.76 -3.58
C GLY A 50 0.89 17.08 -3.23
N LEU A 51 0.85 18.05 -4.15
CA LEU A 51 0.18 19.33 -3.92
C LEU A 51 -1.34 19.16 -3.84
N VAL A 52 -1.94 18.38 -4.76
CA VAL A 52 -3.37 18.05 -4.73
C VAL A 52 -3.72 17.29 -3.45
N PHE A 53 -2.90 16.31 -3.07
CA PHE A 53 -3.08 15.57 -1.83
C PHE A 53 -2.99 16.47 -0.59
N ALA A 54 -1.99 17.35 -0.54
CA ALA A 54 -1.85 18.34 0.53
C ALA A 54 -3.07 19.25 0.61
N ALA A 55 -3.59 19.72 -0.53
CA ALA A 55 -4.78 20.55 -0.57
C ALA A 55 -6.02 19.83 -0.03
N LEU A 56 -6.21 18.55 -0.39
CA LEU A 56 -7.32 17.72 0.12
C LEU A 56 -7.21 17.49 1.63
N VAL A 57 -6.02 17.13 2.13
CA VAL A 57 -5.79 16.92 3.57
C VAL A 57 -5.95 18.24 4.33
N ALA A 58 -5.44 19.35 3.79
CA ALA A 58 -5.60 20.67 4.38
C ALA A 58 -7.09 21.06 4.45
N ALA A 59 -7.85 20.87 3.37
CA ALA A 59 -9.28 21.11 3.34
C ALA A 59 -10.02 20.29 4.40
N ALA A 60 -9.69 19.00 4.56
CA ALA A 60 -10.28 18.15 5.59
C ALA A 60 -9.97 18.65 7.01
N LEU A 61 -8.71 18.99 7.30
CA LEU A 61 -8.29 19.49 8.60
C LEU A 61 -8.86 20.88 8.92
N CYS A 62 -9.00 21.75 7.92
CA CYS A 62 -9.64 23.06 8.06
C CYS A 62 -11.15 22.95 8.24
N ALA A 63 -11.81 22.04 7.51
CA ALA A 63 -13.23 21.75 7.72
C ALA A 63 -13.48 21.24 9.14
N HIS A 64 -12.64 20.33 9.64
CA HIS A 64 -12.67 19.90 11.04
C HIS A 64 -12.56 21.09 12.00
N LEU A 65 -11.61 22.01 11.79
CA LEU A 65 -11.47 23.20 12.62
C LEU A 65 -12.70 24.13 12.54
N TYR A 66 -13.27 24.30 11.36
CA TYR A 66 -14.39 25.23 11.14
C TYR A 66 -15.71 24.72 11.72
N TYR A 67 -15.98 23.42 11.62
CA TYR A 67 -17.27 22.84 12.01
C TYR A 67 -17.29 22.29 13.45
N LEU A 68 -16.16 21.84 13.98
CA LEU A 68 -16.10 21.08 15.23
C LEU A 68 -15.33 21.79 16.35
N GLN A 69 -14.70 22.93 16.06
CA GLN A 69 -13.81 23.63 16.98
C GLN A 69 -13.96 25.15 16.80
N ASP A 70 -13.36 25.94 17.69
CA ASP A 70 -13.35 27.39 17.55
C ASP A 70 -12.42 27.83 16.41
N TRP A 71 -12.98 28.59 15.47
CA TRP A 71 -12.23 29.06 14.33
C TRP A 71 -11.11 30.03 14.74
N SER A 72 -9.88 29.71 14.31
CA SER A 72 -8.72 30.57 14.46
C SER A 72 -7.82 30.47 13.23
N ALA A 73 -7.54 31.61 12.60
CA ALA A 73 -6.68 31.69 11.42
C ALA A 73 -5.27 31.12 11.70
N THR A 74 -4.74 31.34 12.91
CA THR A 74 -3.45 30.82 13.33
C THR A 74 -3.44 29.29 13.38
N ILE A 75 -4.51 28.67 13.89
CA ILE A 75 -4.64 27.21 13.97
C ILE A 75 -4.87 26.63 12.57
N ALA A 76 -5.68 27.30 11.74
CA ALA A 76 -5.91 26.91 10.35
C ALA A 76 -4.57 26.85 9.57
N TRP A 77 -3.74 27.89 9.68
CA TRP A 77 -2.43 27.93 9.03
C TRP A 77 -1.51 26.77 9.47
N ARG A 78 -1.48 26.45 10.77
CA ARG A 78 -0.72 25.30 11.29
C ARG A 78 -1.21 23.98 10.70
N ARG A 79 -2.52 23.80 10.51
CA ARG A 79 -3.10 22.60 9.88
C ARG A 79 -2.75 22.49 8.40
N VAL A 80 -2.68 23.62 7.68
CA VAL A 80 -2.18 23.66 6.30
C VAL A 80 -0.72 23.23 6.24
N LEU A 81 0.13 23.76 7.12
CA LEU A 81 1.55 23.35 7.20
C LEU A 81 1.69 21.87 7.53
N LEU A 82 0.87 21.33 8.44
CA LEU A 82 0.83 19.91 8.76
C LEU A 82 0.46 19.08 7.53
N ALA A 83 -0.55 19.48 6.77
CA ALA A 83 -0.97 18.78 5.55
C ALA A 83 0.13 18.77 4.47
N ILE A 84 0.85 19.88 4.30
CA ILE A 84 2.02 19.97 3.41
C ILE A 84 3.12 19.02 3.89
N GLY A 85 3.42 19.01 5.19
CA GLY A 85 4.40 18.12 5.80
C GLY A 85 4.06 16.64 5.61
N LEU A 86 2.81 16.24 5.90
CA LEU A 86 2.31 14.88 5.69
C LEU A 86 2.39 14.48 4.22
N SER A 87 2.02 15.39 3.32
CA SER A 87 2.12 15.13 1.88
C SER A 87 3.56 14.89 1.45
N ALA A 88 4.50 15.73 1.88
CA ALA A 88 5.92 15.56 1.59
C ALA A 88 6.44 14.22 2.12
N VAL A 89 6.14 13.86 3.37
CA VAL A 89 6.57 12.59 3.99
C VAL A 89 6.07 11.38 3.20
N VAL A 90 4.83 11.41 2.70
CA VAL A 90 4.24 10.29 1.98
C VAL A 90 4.68 10.26 0.50
N HIS A 91 4.79 11.41 -0.16
CA HIS A 91 5.05 11.49 -1.59
C HIS A 91 6.54 11.50 -1.97
N LEU A 92 7.44 11.92 -1.07
CA LEU A 92 8.89 11.85 -1.32
C LEU A 92 9.38 10.40 -1.54
N PRO A 93 8.96 9.40 -0.74
CA PRO A 93 9.29 8.00 -1.02
C PRO A 93 8.73 7.51 -2.35
N GLY A 94 7.51 7.92 -2.71
CA GLY A 94 6.90 7.61 -4.00
C GLY A 94 7.70 8.17 -5.19
N TRP A 95 8.19 9.41 -5.06
CA TRP A 95 9.07 10.07 -6.03
C TRP A 95 10.39 9.32 -6.24
N LEU A 96 10.96 8.76 -5.16
CA LEU A 96 12.15 7.89 -5.19
C LEU A 96 11.88 6.49 -5.75
N GLY A 97 10.60 6.11 -5.93
CA GLY A 97 10.19 4.84 -6.52
C GLY A 97 9.71 3.78 -5.52
N PHE A 98 9.60 4.10 -4.22
CA PHE A 98 9.04 3.23 -3.19
C PHE A 98 7.50 3.30 -3.20
N ARG A 99 6.90 2.52 -4.10
CA ARG A 99 5.46 2.60 -4.38
C ARG A 99 4.60 2.02 -3.27
N LEU A 100 5.03 0.95 -2.62
CA LEU A 100 4.25 0.36 -1.51
C LEU A 100 4.32 1.24 -0.27
N LEU A 101 5.49 1.85 -0.02
CA LEU A 101 5.65 2.84 1.05
C LEU A 101 4.73 4.05 0.83
N TRP A 102 4.65 4.56 -0.40
CA TRP A 102 3.71 5.64 -0.74
C TRP A 102 2.25 5.21 -0.57
N LEU A 103 1.84 4.04 -1.10
CA LEU A 103 0.46 3.57 -1.02
C LEU A 103 0.02 3.36 0.44
N CYS A 104 0.82 2.66 1.24
CA CYS A 104 0.50 2.40 2.64
C CYS A 104 0.54 3.69 3.47
N GLY A 105 1.48 4.59 3.20
CA GLY A 105 1.54 5.91 3.84
C GLY A 105 0.33 6.78 3.52
N ALA A 106 -0.08 6.84 2.24
CA ALA A 106 -1.24 7.61 1.80
C ALA A 106 -2.54 7.05 2.42
N ALA A 107 -2.69 5.73 2.43
CA ALA A 107 -3.80 5.07 3.11
C ALA A 107 -3.82 5.38 4.61
N GLY A 108 -2.66 5.34 5.28
CA GLY A 108 -2.51 5.72 6.68
C GLY A 108 -2.97 7.15 6.97
N VAL A 109 -2.62 8.11 6.11
CA VAL A 109 -3.09 9.50 6.24
C VAL A 109 -4.61 9.61 6.07
N VAL A 110 -5.18 8.97 5.06
CA VAL A 110 -6.64 9.00 4.83
C VAL A 110 -7.40 8.41 6.02
N ILE A 111 -6.96 7.24 6.51
CA ILE A 111 -7.58 6.58 7.66
C ILE A 111 -7.38 7.41 8.93
N GLY A 112 -6.17 7.91 9.16
CA GLY A 112 -5.83 8.71 10.33
C GLY A 112 -6.67 9.99 10.44
N VAL A 113 -6.78 10.75 9.34
CA VAL A 113 -7.63 11.96 9.29
C VAL A 113 -9.10 11.61 9.51
N SER A 114 -9.57 10.49 8.96
CA SER A 114 -10.95 10.03 9.16
C SER A 114 -11.22 9.68 10.63
N LEU A 115 -10.26 9.04 11.30
CA LEU A 115 -10.36 8.71 12.73
C LEU A 115 -10.32 9.96 13.60
N LEU A 116 -9.46 10.93 13.28
CA LEU A 116 -9.45 12.23 13.98
C LEU A 116 -10.86 12.84 14.00
N VAL A 117 -11.50 12.95 12.84
CA VAL A 117 -12.86 13.51 12.74
C VAL A 117 -13.86 12.70 13.56
N ARG A 118 -13.78 11.36 13.55
CA ARG A 118 -14.67 10.50 14.34
C ARG A 118 -14.50 10.70 15.85
N TYR A 119 -13.26 10.72 16.34
CA TYR A 119 -13.01 10.91 17.77
C TYR A 119 -13.49 12.27 18.28
N THR A 120 -13.31 13.33 17.48
CA THR A 120 -13.82 14.66 17.82
C THR A 120 -15.35 14.71 17.84
N LEU A 121 -16.02 13.95 16.97
CA LEU A 121 -17.49 13.83 16.99
C LEU A 121 -18.00 13.04 18.20
N GLU A 122 -17.26 12.01 18.63
CA GLU A 122 -17.64 11.14 19.76
C GLU A 122 -17.34 11.78 21.13
N GLY A 123 -16.34 12.66 21.20
CA GLY A 123 -15.97 13.40 22.41
C GLY A 123 -15.68 14.86 22.07
N MET A 124 -16.68 15.74 22.21
CA MET A 124 -16.53 17.20 22.12
C MET A 124 -15.88 17.79 23.39
N ASP A 125 -14.87 17.11 23.92
CA ASP A 125 -14.03 17.60 25.00
C ASP A 125 -12.59 17.75 24.49
N GLY A 126 -11.77 18.55 25.18
CA GLY A 126 -10.38 18.77 24.78
C GLY A 126 -9.53 17.49 24.74
N TRP A 127 -10.01 16.39 25.36
CA TRP A 127 -9.35 15.09 25.39
C TRP A 127 -9.64 14.26 24.13
N GLY A 128 -10.87 14.31 23.60
CA GLY A 128 -11.24 13.66 22.34
C GLY A 128 -10.39 14.15 21.17
N ASP A 129 -10.15 15.46 21.09
CA ASP A 129 -9.28 16.07 20.07
C ASP A 129 -7.82 15.62 20.21
N LEU A 130 -7.31 15.50 21.44
CA LEU A 130 -5.95 15.00 21.70
C LEU A 130 -5.81 13.52 21.32
N ILE A 131 -6.76 12.68 21.73
CA ILE A 131 -6.77 11.25 21.41
C ILE A 131 -6.89 11.06 19.90
N GLY A 132 -7.77 11.81 19.24
CA GLY A 132 -7.93 11.78 17.79
C GLY A 132 -6.63 12.16 17.06
N ALA A 133 -5.93 13.20 17.52
CA ALA A 133 -4.65 13.62 16.93
C ALA A 133 -3.55 12.57 17.13
N LEU A 134 -3.46 11.97 18.32
CA LEU A 134 -2.50 10.89 18.60
C LEU A 134 -2.79 9.64 17.77
N THR A 135 -4.06 9.21 17.72
CA THR A 135 -4.46 8.05 16.91
C THR A 135 -4.19 8.28 15.43
N MET A 136 -4.46 9.49 14.91
CA MET A 136 -4.10 9.85 13.54
C MET A 136 -2.59 9.65 13.28
N LEU A 137 -1.73 10.21 14.14
CA LEU A 137 -0.27 10.09 14.02
C LEU A 137 0.19 8.62 14.08
N PHE A 138 -0.37 7.83 15.00
CA PHE A 138 -0.06 6.40 15.12
C PHE A 138 -0.45 5.62 13.87
N ILE A 139 -1.64 5.84 13.33
CA ILE A 139 -2.13 5.15 12.13
C ILE A 139 -1.30 5.52 10.90
N ILE A 140 -0.91 6.78 10.77
CA ILE A 140 0.04 7.22 9.73
C ILE A 140 1.38 6.50 9.90
N GLY A 141 1.91 6.46 11.12
CA GLY A 141 3.16 5.76 11.44
C GLY A 141 3.11 4.27 11.10
N ILE A 142 2.02 3.59 11.45
CA ILE A 142 1.79 2.18 11.11
C ILE A 142 1.74 1.99 9.59
N GLY A 143 1.02 2.85 8.86
CA GLY A 143 0.97 2.81 7.39
C GLY A 143 2.35 2.92 6.77
N LEU A 144 3.18 3.86 7.24
CA LEU A 144 4.56 4.00 6.79
C LEU A 144 5.42 2.79 7.16
N ALA A 145 5.31 2.28 8.38
CA ALA A 145 6.08 1.12 8.85
C ALA A 145 5.76 -0.15 8.03
N VAL A 146 4.47 -0.41 7.79
CA VAL A 146 4.02 -1.53 6.95
C VAL A 146 4.51 -1.38 5.52
N GLY A 147 4.40 -0.17 4.96
CA GLY A 147 4.89 0.12 3.61
C GLY A 147 6.40 -0.08 3.47
N ALA A 148 7.17 0.35 4.48
CA ALA A 148 8.63 0.18 4.51
C ALA A 148 9.01 -1.30 4.63
N ALA A 149 8.35 -2.04 5.54
CA ALA A 149 8.57 -3.47 5.70
C ALA A 149 8.28 -4.24 4.40
N ALA A 150 7.21 -3.89 3.69
CA ALA A 150 6.84 -4.50 2.41
C ALA A 150 7.89 -4.25 1.31
N GLU A 151 8.40 -3.02 1.20
CA GLU A 151 9.49 -2.69 0.26
C GLU A 151 10.79 -3.44 0.59
N ILE A 152 11.18 -3.49 1.87
CA ILE A 152 12.38 -4.21 2.32
C ILE A 152 12.25 -5.70 2.00
N PHE A 153 11.10 -6.31 2.28
CA PHE A 153 10.85 -7.72 1.99
C PHE A 153 10.96 -8.01 0.49
N LEU A 154 10.38 -7.17 -0.38
CA LEU A 154 10.49 -7.33 -1.83
C LEU A 154 11.92 -7.13 -2.35
N ALA A 155 12.66 -6.19 -1.79
CA ALA A 155 14.06 -5.98 -2.14
C ALA A 155 14.91 -7.21 -1.78
N LEU A 156 14.71 -7.76 -0.58
CA LEU A 156 15.40 -8.95 -0.10
C LEU A 156 15.06 -10.18 -0.94
N TRP A 157 13.78 -10.38 -1.26
CA TRP A 157 13.32 -11.47 -2.12
C TRP A 157 13.95 -11.43 -3.52
N LYS A 158 14.02 -10.24 -4.14
CA LYS A 158 14.67 -10.06 -5.45
C LYS A 158 16.16 -10.35 -5.38
N TRP A 159 16.82 -9.92 -4.30
CA TRP A 159 18.24 -10.19 -4.07
C TRP A 159 18.51 -11.69 -3.91
N TYR A 160 17.72 -12.38 -3.08
CA TYR A 160 17.82 -13.83 -2.88
C TYR A 160 17.63 -14.61 -4.19
N ARG A 161 16.58 -14.31 -4.97
CA ARG A 161 16.33 -14.96 -6.26
C ARG A 161 17.50 -14.77 -7.23
N LYS A 162 18.03 -13.54 -7.34
CA LYS A 162 19.17 -13.24 -8.23
C LYS A 162 20.42 -14.02 -7.84
N ASN A 163 20.67 -14.20 -6.55
CA ASN A 163 21.82 -14.97 -6.08
C ASN A 163 21.64 -16.48 -6.33
N ASN A 164 20.43 -17.01 -6.12
CA ASN A 164 20.12 -18.42 -6.34
C ASN A 164 20.09 -18.81 -7.84
N SER A 165 19.82 -17.88 -8.75
CA SER A 165 19.91 -18.12 -10.20
C SER A 165 21.33 -18.07 -10.77
N ARG A 166 22.34 -17.73 -9.96
CA ARG A 166 23.75 -17.64 -10.35
C ARG A 166 24.62 -18.78 -9.78
N ALA A 167 24.07 -19.56 -8.86
CA ALA A 167 24.66 -20.77 -8.31
C ALA A 167 24.15 -21.99 -9.09
#